data_AF-A0A1V2P809-F1
#
_entry.id   AF-A0A1V2P809-F1
#
_cell.length_a   1.000
_cell.length_b   1.000
_cell.length_c   1.000
_cell.angle_alpha   90.00
_cell.angle_beta   90.00
_cell.angle_gamma   90.00
#
_symmetry.space_group_name_H-M   'P 1'
#
loop_
_entity.id
_entity.type
_entity.pdbx_description
1 polymer ?
#
loop_
_entity_poly.entity_id
_entity_poly.type
_entity_poly.pdbx_seq_one_letter_code
_entity_poly.pdbx_strand_id
1 'polypeptide(L)' 'MTLIDAPVMGSVDKAARGELTLFVGGDADAVMPLLETFGTVRRTGALGSGAALGGLRPKVRTTRSS' A
#
# COMPACT_ATOMS: atom_id res chain seq x y z
N MET A 1 -3.51 0.49 -21.90
CA MET A 1 -3.88 0.98 -20.56
C MET A 1 -3.13 0.13 -19.56
N THR A 2 -2.37 0.76 -18.66
CA THR A 2 -1.55 0.06 -17.65
C THR A 2 -2.30 0.04 -16.32
N LEU A 3 -2.34 -1.11 -15.65
CA LEU A 3 -2.95 -1.27 -14.34
C LEU A 3 -1.86 -1.45 -13.29
N ILE A 4 -2.06 -0.82 -12.13
CA ILE A 4 -1.22 -0.93 -10.94
C ILE A 4 -2.10 -1.20 -9.72
N ASP A 5 -1.54 -1.84 -8.70
CA ASP A 5 -2.14 -1.95 -7.37
C ASP A 5 -1.26 -1.22 -6.35
N ALA A 6 -1.89 -0.46 -5.46
CA ALA A 6 -1.18 0.40 -4.50
C ALA A 6 -1.94 0.54 -3.18
N PRO A 7 -2.15 -0.54 -2.40
CA PRO A 7 -2.69 -0.40 -1.05
C PRO A 7 -1.79 0.53 -0.21
N VAL A 8 -2.43 1.30 0.66
CA VAL A 8 -1.78 2.30 1.50
C VAL A 8 -1.86 1.94 2.98
N MET A 9 -0.82 2.28 3.73
CA MET A 9 -0.77 2.18 5.18
C MET A 9 -0.58 3.57 5.78
N GLY A 10 -1.40 3.90 6.78
CA GLY A 10 -1.40 5.20 7.44
C GLY A 10 -2.76 5.53 8.06
N SER A 11 -2.88 6.73 8.61
CA SER A 11 -4.14 7.31 9.07
C SER A 11 -4.61 8.40 8.10
N VAL A 12 -5.85 8.87 8.27
CA VAL A 12 -6.37 10.01 7.51
C VAL A 12 -5.52 11.27 7.74
N ASP A 13 -5.09 11.54 8.96
CA ASP A 13 -4.21 12.68 9.24
C ASP A 13 -2.86 12.58 8.54
N LYS A 14 -2.30 11.36 8.43
CA LYS A 14 -1.08 11.12 7.66
C LYS A 14 -1.31 11.31 6.16
N ALA A 15 -2.48 10.92 5.65
CA ALA A 15 -2.86 11.18 4.26
C ALA A 15 -2.89 12.69 3.97
N ALA A 16 -3.45 13.49 4.88
CA ALA A 16 -3.50 14.95 4.75
C ALA A 16 -2.10 15.61 4.74
N ARG A 17 -1.10 14.94 5.31
CA ARG A 17 0.30 15.42 5.35
C ARG A 17 1.22 14.79 4.30
N GLY A 18 0.71 13.90 3.45
CA GLY A 18 1.56 13.19 2.48
C GLY A 18 2.54 12.20 3.13
N GLU A 19 2.13 11.58 4.24
CA GLU A 19 2.96 10.68 5.06
C GLU A 19 2.52 9.20 4.97
N LEU A 20 1.85 8.81 3.89
CA LEU A 20 1.42 7.42 3.71
C LEU A 20 2.60 6.54 3.29
N THR A 21 2.47 5.24 3.56
CA THR A 21 3.29 4.22 2.92
C THR A 21 2.47 3.54 1.84
N LEU A 22 2.96 3.56 0.60
CA LEU A 22 2.32 2.94 -0.55
C LEU A 22 3.07 1.67 -0.95
N PHE A 23 2.36 0.57 -1.20
CA PHE A 23 2.94 -0.70 -1.66
C PHE A 23 2.57 -0.94 -3.13
N VAL A 24 3.46 -0.60 -4.06
CA VAL A 24 3.12 -0.42 -5.46
C VAL A 24 3.60 -1.60 -6.31
N GLY A 25 2.65 -2.38 -6.81
CA GLY A 25 2.83 -3.46 -7.78
C GLY A 25 2.47 -3.04 -9.21
N GLY A 26 3.13 -3.66 -10.19
CA GLY A 26 2.95 -3.35 -11.61
C GLY A 26 3.90 -2.26 -12.11
N ASP A 27 3.71 -1.83 -13.36
CA ASP A 27 4.49 -0.75 -13.99
C ASP A 27 3.88 0.61 -13.65
N ALA A 28 4.53 1.33 -12.73
CA ALA A 28 4.07 2.59 -12.16
C ALA A 28 4.98 3.78 -12.51
N ASP A 29 5.97 3.58 -13.36
CA ASP A 29 7.06 4.54 -13.55
C ASP A 29 6.54 5.89 -14.06
N ALA A 30 5.54 5.86 -14.94
CA ALA A 30 4.88 7.06 -15.46
C ALA A 30 4.10 7.88 -14.41
N VAL A 31 3.69 7.26 -13.30
CA VAL A 31 2.91 7.91 -12.23
C VAL A 31 3.70 8.06 -10.94
N MET A 32 4.98 7.70 -10.95
CA MET A 32 5.84 7.70 -9.77
C MET A 32 5.88 9.07 -9.07
N PRO A 33 6.03 10.21 -9.78
CA PRO A 33 6.03 11.52 -9.15
C PRO A 33 4.72 11.84 -8.42
N LEU A 34 3.58 11.37 -8.94
CA LEU A 34 2.28 11.55 -8.28
C LEU A 34 2.19 10.71 -7.00
N LEU A 35 2.61 9.45 -7.06
CA LEU A 35 2.55 8.54 -5.91
C LEU A 35 3.45 9.02 -4.76
N GLU A 36 4.60 9.60 -5.07
CA GLU A 36 5.54 10.17 -4.09
C GLU A 36 4.97 11.39 -3.37
N THR A 37 3.96 12.09 -3.92
CA THR A 37 3.29 13.19 -3.21
C THR A 37 2.45 12.71 -2.00
N PHE A 38 2.03 11.45 -2.02
CA PHE A 38 1.25 10.86 -0.92
C PHE A 38 2.13 10.25 0.18
N GLY A 39 3.43 10.12 -0.08
CA GLY A 39 4.43 9.65 0.90
C GLY A 39 5.42 8.66 0.31
N THR A 40 5.85 7.70 1.13
CA THR A 40 6.92 6.76 0.76
C THR A 40 6.38 5.62 -0.09
N VAL A 41 6.95 5.45 -1.28
CA VAL A 41 6.60 4.35 -2.17
C VAL A 41 7.55 3.17 -1.97
N ARG A 42 6.96 1.98 -1.81
CA ARG A 42 7.65 0.69 -1.75
C ARG A 42 7.25 -0.14 -2.96
N ARG A 43 8.16 -0.32 -3.91
CA ARG A 43 7.92 -1.19 -5.08
C ARG A 43 7.87 -2.65 -4.62
N THR A 44 6.81 -3.36 -5.02
CA THR A 44 6.56 -4.74 -4.56
C THR A 44 6.72 -5.79 -5.66
N GLY A 45 6.93 -5.37 -6.91
CA GLY A 45 7.13 -6.25 -8.07
C GLY A 45 5.96 -6.20 -9.04
N ALA A 46 5.55 -7.34 -9.58
CA ALA A 46 4.49 -7.45 -10.57
C ALA A 46 3.11 -7.01 -10.03
N LEU A 47 2.14 -6.80 -10.92
CA LEU A 47 0.76 -6.47 -10.56
C LEU A 47 0.19 -7.53 -9.57
N GLY A 48 -0.46 -7.06 -8.52
CA GLY A 48 -1.04 -7.86 -7.43
C GLY A 48 -0.10 -8.11 -6.25
N SER A 49 1.21 -7.85 -6.41
CA SER A 49 2.19 -7.99 -5.32
C SER A 49 1.99 -6.99 -4.18
N GLY A 50 1.49 -5.79 -4.48
CA GLY A 50 1.19 -4.77 -3.48
C GLY A 50 0.04 -5.21 -2.58
N ALA A 51 -1.04 -5.72 -3.16
CA ALA A 51 -2.19 -6.29 -2.48
C ALA A 51 -1.81 -7.48 -1.57
N ALA A 52 -0.93 -8.36 -2.03
CA ALA A 52 -0.43 -9.48 -1.23
C ALA A 52 0.31 -9.01 0.02
N LEU A 53 1.09 -7.91 -0.08
CA LEU A 53 1.86 -7.38 1.04
C LEU A 53 1.04 -6.46 1.96
N GLY A 54 0.20 -5.58 1.39
CA GLY A 54 -0.64 -4.64 2.14
C GLY A 54 -1.89 -5.27 2.76
N GLY A 55 -2.34 -6.41 2.24
CA GLY A 55 -3.49 -7.17 2.72
C GLY A 55 -3.18 -8.20 3.82
N LEU A 56 -1.90 -8.42 4.16
CA LEU A 56 -1.52 -9.36 5.21
C LEU A 56 -1.96 -8.83 6.57
N ARG A 57 -3.18 -9.18 6.98
CA ARG A 57 -3.62 -9.10 8.36
C ARG A 57 -3.26 -10.43 9.03
N PRO A 58 -2.34 -10.50 10.01
CA PRO A 58 -2.24 -11.69 10.83
C PRO A 58 -3.62 -11.91 11.45
N LYS A 59 -4.17 -13.12 11.31
CA LYS A 59 -5.40 -13.51 12.03
C LYS A 59 -5.09 -13.35 13.52
N VAL A 60 -5.52 -12.25 14.12
CA VAL A 60 -5.65 -12.16 15.58
C VAL A 60 -6.62 -13.26 15.95
N ARG A 61 -6.08 -14.34 16.51
CA ARG A 61 -6.88 -15.41 17.10
C ARG A 61 -7.37 -14.85 18.44
N THR A 62 -8.55 -14.24 18.43
CA THR A 62 -9.26 -13.95 19.69
C THR A 62 -9.67 -15.30 20.28
N THR A 63 -8.78 -15.93 21.05
CA THR A 63 -9.20 -16.92 22.03
C THR A 63 -9.95 -16.16 23.12
N ARG A 64 -11.28 -16.07 23.00
CA ARG A 64 -12.12 -15.84 24.18
C ARG A 64 -12.01 -17.10 25.04
N SER A 65 -11.27 -17.01 26.14
CA SER A 65 -11.43 -17.94 27.26
C SER A 65 -12.72 -17.57 27.97
N SER A 66 -13.67 -18.51 27.99
CA SER A 66 -14.77 -18.52 28.95
C SER A 66 -14.26 -18.81 30.36
#